data_AF-A0A8T4QH62-F1
#
_entry.id   AF-A0A8T4QH62-F1
#
_cell.length_a   1.000
_cell.length_b   1.000
_cell.length_c   1.000
_cell.angle_alpha   90.00
_cell.angle_beta   90.00
_cell.angle_gamma   90.00
#
_symmetry.space_group_name_H-M   'P 1'
#
loop_
_entity.id
_entity.type
_entity.pdbx_description
1 polymer ?
#
loop_
_entity_poly.entity_id
_entity_poly.type
_entity_poly.pdbx_seq_one_letter_code
_entity_poly.pdbx_strand_id
1 'polypeptide(L)'
;MSVDEDKIVRKMVSEIADSNEKFMSHSQDIENFKRIVPVLLEKGIDNVNLSMFDEATRSKLLNALGEEYIRRGNMNDSVKAFILAGNRQRLVEVGEHYEEVGLFTNAIDTYRLADSNDNLLKIGKKCLENGHFADAIRAFRLCNDAESLIKVGDECFQKGKWDYAIEIFSAINSPHKLAEIGDKCLKERQIGYAAKAYELAHDKEKLSSLGDVCLREGLLATALKTYQLAGNDMMVQFIRENFGNKLSSY
;
A
#
# COMPACT_ATOMS: atom_id res chain seq x y z
N MET A 1 60.91 8.08 -34.20
CA MET A 1 59.55 7.61 -33.87
C MET A 1 59.51 7.07 -32.43
N SER A 2 59.81 7.89 -31.42
CA SER A 2 59.93 7.42 -30.02
C SER A 2 59.18 8.28 -28.99
N VAL A 3 58.55 9.38 -29.43
CA VAL A 3 57.92 10.35 -28.52
C VAL A 3 56.46 10.01 -28.21
N ASP A 4 55.80 9.22 -29.07
CA ASP A 4 54.39 8.84 -28.91
C ASP A 4 54.20 7.63 -27.98
N GLU A 5 55.09 6.64 -28.05
CA GLU A 5 55.02 5.46 -27.18
C GLU A 5 55.22 5.83 -25.70
N ASP A 6 56.17 6.73 -25.40
CA ASP A 6 56.41 7.21 -24.02
C ASP A 6 55.21 7.98 -23.44
N LYS A 7 54.48 8.72 -24.27
CA LYS A 7 53.24 9.41 -23.83
C LYS A 7 52.10 8.42 -23.58
N ILE A 8 51.95 7.41 -24.42
CA ILE A 8 50.93 6.38 -24.28
C ILE A 8 51.19 5.54 -23.02
N VAL A 9 52.45 5.13 -22.80
CA VAL A 9 52.86 4.36 -21.61
C VAL A 9 52.66 5.19 -20.34
N ARG A 10 53.04 6.48 -20.31
CA ARG A 10 52.79 7.32 -19.13
C ARG A 10 51.31 7.49 -18.82
N LYS A 11 50.45 7.64 -19.84
CA LYS A 11 49.01 7.77 -19.66
C LYS A 11 48.37 6.48 -19.15
N MET A 12 48.78 5.33 -19.68
CA MET A 12 48.33 4.03 -19.15
C MET A 12 48.81 3.81 -17.71
N VAL A 13 50.05 4.16 -17.38
CA VAL A 13 50.58 4.03 -16.02
C VAL A 13 49.84 4.94 -15.05
N SER A 14 49.48 6.17 -15.43
CA SER A 14 48.65 7.05 -14.59
C SER A 14 47.22 6.52 -14.41
N GLU A 15 46.60 5.99 -15.47
CA GLU A 15 45.25 5.43 -15.38
C GLU A 15 45.21 4.15 -14.51
N ILE A 16 46.27 3.33 -14.58
CA ILE A 16 46.45 2.15 -13.71
C ILE A 16 46.72 2.57 -12.26
N ALA A 17 47.53 3.61 -12.03
CA ALA A 17 47.80 4.13 -10.69
C ALA A 17 46.52 4.70 -10.04
N ASP A 18 45.76 5.52 -10.77
CA ASP A 18 44.50 6.10 -10.30
C ASP A 18 43.43 5.02 -10.02
N SER A 19 43.39 3.97 -10.86
CA SER A 19 42.48 2.83 -10.66
C SER A 19 42.89 2.00 -9.44
N ASN A 20 44.20 1.80 -9.22
CA ASN A 20 44.72 1.09 -8.06
C ASN A 20 44.54 1.87 -6.76
N GLU A 21 44.69 3.20 -6.75
CA GLU A 21 44.44 4.04 -5.57
C GLU A 21 42.96 4.04 -5.16
N LYS A 22 42.04 4.11 -6.15
CA LYS A 22 40.60 3.97 -5.90
C LYS A 22 40.23 2.58 -5.38
N PHE A 23 40.91 1.53 -5.85
CA PHE A 23 40.71 0.16 -5.40
C PHE A 23 41.28 -0.09 -3.98
N MET A 24 42.45 0.47 -3.67
CA MET A 24 43.09 0.37 -2.36
C MET A 24 42.33 1.15 -1.29
N SER A 25 41.85 2.36 -1.62
CA SER A 25 40.96 3.14 -0.72
C SER A 25 39.62 2.43 -0.47
N HIS A 26 39.01 1.85 -1.51
CA HIS A 26 37.80 1.02 -1.32
C HIS A 26 38.04 -0.21 -0.44
N SER A 27 39.19 -0.87 -0.57
CA SER A 27 39.51 -2.07 0.22
C SER A 27 39.76 -1.75 1.69
N GLN A 28 40.41 -0.61 1.99
CA GLN A 28 40.63 -0.15 3.37
C GLN A 28 39.33 0.33 4.05
N ASP A 29 38.46 1.03 3.33
CA ASP A 29 37.14 1.45 3.83
C ASP A 29 36.30 0.23 4.26
N ILE A 30 36.27 -0.81 3.42
CA ILE A 30 35.50 -2.04 3.67
C ILE A 30 36.04 -2.82 4.88
N GLU A 31 37.36 -2.91 5.07
CA GLU A 31 37.93 -3.55 6.26
C GLU A 31 37.66 -2.76 7.54
N ASN A 32 37.68 -1.42 7.47
CA ASN A 32 37.34 -0.57 8.60
C ASN A 32 35.87 -0.72 9.01
N PHE A 33 34.96 -0.84 8.04
CA PHE A 33 33.54 -1.05 8.33
C PHE A 33 33.25 -2.43 8.93
N LYS A 34 33.97 -3.49 8.54
CA LYS A 34 33.80 -4.83 9.15
C LYS A 34 33.99 -4.84 10.66
N ARG A 35 34.84 -3.96 11.20
CA ARG A 35 35.07 -3.84 12.65
C ARG A 35 34.03 -2.98 13.36
N ILE A 36 33.49 -1.98 12.67
CA ILE A 36 32.57 -0.99 13.24
C ILE A 36 31.12 -1.48 13.19
N VAL A 37 30.73 -2.18 12.12
CA VAL A 37 29.36 -2.68 11.91
C VAL A 37 28.82 -3.48 13.12
N PRO A 38 29.56 -4.43 13.74
CA PRO A 38 29.08 -5.14 14.93
C PRO A 38 28.69 -4.21 16.09
N VAL A 39 29.52 -3.19 16.36
CA VAL A 39 29.27 -2.21 17.43
C VAL A 39 28.04 -1.35 17.12
N LEU A 40 27.83 -1.02 15.84
CA LEU A 40 26.65 -0.27 15.41
C LEU A 40 25.37 -1.10 15.50
N LEU A 41 25.43 -2.40 15.24
CA LEU A 41 24.29 -3.31 15.40
C LEU A 41 23.86 -3.40 16.87
N GLU A 42 24.81 -3.52 17.80
CA GLU A 42 24.52 -3.55 19.24
C GLU A 42 23.84 -2.27 19.71
N LYS A 43 24.24 -1.13 19.15
CA LYS A 43 23.64 0.17 19.46
C LYS A 43 22.23 0.33 18.88
N GLY A 44 21.96 -0.32 17.75
CA GLY A 44 20.70 -0.23 17.00
C GLY A 44 20.61 1.05 16.17
N ILE A 45 20.04 0.94 14.96
CA ILE A 45 20.05 2.01 13.95
C ILE A 45 19.47 3.34 14.45
N ASP A 46 18.46 3.29 15.32
CA ASP A 46 17.79 4.47 15.87
C ASP A 46 18.68 5.30 16.82
N ASN A 47 19.76 4.71 17.35
CA ASN A 47 20.68 5.34 18.31
C ASN A 47 22.06 5.68 17.70
N VAL A 48 22.27 5.40 16.42
CA VAL A 48 23.54 5.65 15.75
C VAL A 48 23.59 7.11 15.26
N ASN A 49 24.61 7.84 15.68
CA ASN A 49 24.90 9.17 15.12
C ASN A 49 26.06 9.06 14.12
N LEU A 50 25.79 9.30 12.85
CA LEU A 50 26.79 9.30 11.76
C LEU A 50 27.07 10.71 11.21
N SER A 51 26.69 11.78 11.93
CA SER A 51 26.87 13.16 11.45
C SER A 51 28.34 13.56 11.30
N MET A 52 29.25 12.82 11.92
CA MET A 52 30.70 13.04 11.84
C MET A 52 31.33 12.53 10.53
N PHE A 53 30.62 11.70 9.76
CA PHE A 53 31.09 11.19 8.48
C PHE A 53 30.53 12.03 7.33
N ASP A 54 31.29 12.11 6.24
CA ASP A 54 30.76 12.64 4.98
C ASP A 54 29.63 11.75 4.42
N GLU A 55 28.87 12.30 3.47
CA GLU A 55 27.70 11.64 2.92
C GLU A 55 28.02 10.30 2.22
N ALA A 56 29.14 10.22 1.50
CA ALA A 56 29.55 9.02 0.78
C ALA A 56 29.91 7.88 1.74
N THR A 57 30.71 8.18 2.76
CA THR A 57 31.12 7.26 3.82
C THR A 57 29.91 6.82 4.64
N ARG A 58 29.04 7.75 5.01
CA ARG A 58 27.79 7.46 5.73
C ARG A 58 26.90 6.51 4.93
N SER A 59 26.71 6.76 3.64
CA SER A 59 25.91 5.90 2.78
C SER A 59 26.52 4.49 2.67
N LYS A 60 27.84 4.35 2.44
CA LYS A 60 28.53 3.05 2.42
C LYS A 60 28.33 2.27 3.73
N LEU A 61 28.51 2.93 4.87
CA LEU A 61 28.37 2.33 6.20
C LEU A 61 26.93 1.88 6.48
N LEU A 62 25.94 2.71 6.16
CA LEU A 62 24.52 2.38 6.32
C LEU A 62 24.11 1.22 5.42
N ASN A 63 24.61 1.17 4.18
CA ASN A 63 24.39 0.03 3.29
C ASN A 63 24.99 -1.25 3.87
N ALA A 64 26.24 -1.21 4.37
CA ALA A 64 26.87 -2.37 5.00
C ALA A 64 26.10 -2.83 6.26
N LEU A 65 25.58 -1.89 7.04
CA LEU A 65 24.76 -2.18 8.21
C LEU A 65 23.41 -2.81 7.82
N GLY A 66 22.75 -2.28 6.78
CA GLY A 66 21.51 -2.84 6.24
C GLY A 66 21.67 -4.28 5.74
N GLU A 67 22.75 -4.57 5.01
CA GLU A 67 23.09 -5.93 4.56
C GLU A 67 23.31 -6.90 5.73
N GLU A 68 23.94 -6.43 6.80
CA GLU A 68 24.16 -7.23 7.99
C GLU A 68 22.86 -7.48 8.77
N TYR A 69 21.95 -6.50 8.82
CA TYR A 69 20.60 -6.70 9.38
C TYR A 69 19.80 -7.75 8.59
N ILE A 70 19.88 -7.75 7.25
CA ILE A 70 19.28 -8.80 6.40
C ILE A 70 19.83 -10.17 6.80
N ARG A 71 21.17 -10.32 6.88
CA ARG A 71 21.80 -11.62 7.22
C ARG A 71 21.38 -12.15 8.60
N ARG A 72 21.02 -11.26 9.52
CA ARG A 72 20.52 -11.61 10.86
C ARG A 72 19.00 -11.78 10.92
N GLY A 73 18.30 -11.63 9.80
CA GLY A 73 16.85 -11.73 9.71
C GLY A 73 16.08 -10.51 10.25
N ASN A 74 16.77 -9.41 10.57
CA ASN A 74 16.14 -8.20 11.09
C ASN A 74 15.79 -7.23 9.94
N MET A 75 14.72 -7.57 9.21
CA MET A 75 14.32 -6.83 8.00
C MET A 75 13.80 -5.41 8.29
N ASN A 76 13.24 -5.15 9.47
CA ASN A 76 12.74 -3.81 9.80
C ASN A 76 13.89 -2.81 9.94
N ASP A 77 14.97 -3.20 10.61
CA ASP A 77 16.14 -2.33 10.77
C ASP A 77 16.98 -2.24 9.49
N SER A 78 16.94 -3.25 8.62
CA SER A 78 17.55 -3.13 7.28
C SER A 78 16.84 -2.09 6.42
N VAL A 79 15.49 -2.07 6.41
CA VAL A 79 14.70 -1.04 5.71
C VAL A 79 15.07 0.36 6.20
N LYS A 80 15.12 0.58 7.53
CA LYS A 80 15.55 1.86 8.10
C LYS A 80 16.94 2.26 7.63
N ALA A 81 17.90 1.34 7.67
CA ALA A 81 19.27 1.59 7.23
C ALA A 81 19.33 2.00 5.75
N PHE A 82 18.58 1.33 4.87
CA PHE A 82 18.55 1.68 3.44
C PHE A 82 17.81 2.98 3.14
N ILE A 83 16.75 3.32 3.89
CA ILE A 83 16.11 4.64 3.81
C ILE A 83 17.11 5.74 4.14
N LEU A 84 17.84 5.60 5.26
CA LEU A 84 18.87 6.56 5.67
C LEU A 84 20.04 6.62 4.68
N ALA A 85 20.35 5.51 4.01
CA ALA A 85 21.38 5.45 2.97
C ALA A 85 20.92 6.02 1.62
N GLY A 86 19.62 6.26 1.43
CA GLY A 86 19.02 6.62 0.15
C GLY A 86 19.05 5.49 -0.88
N ASN A 87 19.24 4.23 -0.46
CA ASN A 87 19.43 3.11 -1.37
C ASN A 87 18.11 2.45 -1.78
N ARG A 88 17.48 3.03 -2.82
CA ARG A 88 16.22 2.54 -3.39
C ARG A 88 16.31 1.13 -3.96
N GLN A 89 17.44 0.78 -4.56
CA GLN A 89 17.64 -0.54 -5.15
C GLN A 89 17.57 -1.64 -4.07
N ARG A 90 18.25 -1.43 -2.93
CA ARG A 90 18.18 -2.37 -1.81
C ARG A 90 16.82 -2.42 -1.15
N LEU A 91 16.08 -1.31 -1.09
CA LEU A 91 14.69 -1.32 -0.65
C LEU A 91 13.81 -2.18 -1.57
N VAL A 92 14.00 -2.12 -2.89
CA VAL A 92 13.30 -3.01 -3.84
C VAL A 92 13.62 -4.48 -3.53
N GLU A 93 14.89 -4.84 -3.37
CA GLU A 93 15.30 -6.23 -3.05
C GLU A 93 14.69 -6.73 -1.72
N VAL A 94 14.60 -5.87 -0.70
CA VAL A 94 13.92 -6.21 0.56
C VAL A 94 12.41 -6.38 0.35
N GLY A 95 11.80 -5.54 -0.51
CA GLY A 95 10.40 -5.68 -0.91
C GLY A 95 10.12 -7.00 -1.64
N GLU A 96 11.03 -7.41 -2.53
CA GLU A 96 10.97 -8.70 -3.24
C GLU A 96 11.04 -9.86 -2.25
N HIS A 97 11.95 -9.80 -1.27
CA HIS A 97 12.02 -10.81 -0.22
C HIS A 97 10.72 -10.89 0.60
N TYR A 98 10.12 -9.75 0.96
CA TYR A 98 8.81 -9.75 1.63
C TYR A 98 7.71 -10.39 0.76
N GLU A 99 7.75 -10.16 -0.55
CA GLU A 99 6.82 -10.76 -1.51
C GLU A 99 6.99 -12.30 -1.57
N GLU A 100 8.22 -12.79 -1.56
CA GLU A 100 8.53 -14.24 -1.58
C GLU A 100 8.00 -14.97 -0.34
N VAL A 101 8.05 -14.33 0.83
CA VAL A 101 7.53 -14.90 2.09
C VAL A 101 6.03 -14.60 2.31
N GLY A 102 5.36 -13.94 1.36
CA GLY A 102 3.93 -13.65 1.42
C GLY A 102 3.52 -12.49 2.34
N LEU A 103 4.47 -11.65 2.75
CA LEU A 103 4.23 -10.45 3.56
C LEU A 103 3.92 -9.24 2.67
N PHE A 104 2.78 -9.29 1.96
CA PHE A 104 2.43 -8.30 0.93
C PHE A 104 2.33 -6.86 1.44
N THR A 105 1.76 -6.63 2.61
CA THR A 105 1.69 -5.29 3.21
C THR A 105 3.10 -4.70 3.39
N ASN A 106 4.06 -5.47 3.93
CA ASN A 106 5.43 -5.01 4.12
C ASN A 106 6.14 -4.76 2.79
N ALA A 107 5.91 -5.62 1.79
CA ALA A 107 6.45 -5.43 0.45
C ALA A 107 5.93 -4.13 -0.19
N ILE A 108 4.62 -3.87 -0.12
CA ILE A 108 4.00 -2.63 -0.61
C ILE A 108 4.60 -1.40 0.08
N ASP A 109 4.69 -1.41 1.40
CA ASP A 109 5.28 -0.29 2.15
C ASP A 109 6.75 -0.07 1.76
N THR A 110 7.51 -1.14 1.56
CA THR A 110 8.92 -1.05 1.16
C THR A 110 9.08 -0.53 -0.27
N TYR A 111 8.26 -1.01 -1.23
CA TYR A 111 8.28 -0.49 -2.60
C TYR A 111 7.87 0.98 -2.69
N ARG A 112 6.92 1.40 -1.83
CA ARG A 112 6.57 2.83 -1.70
C ARG A 112 7.76 3.64 -1.20
N LEU A 113 8.48 3.17 -0.18
CA LEU A 113 9.67 3.85 0.35
C LEU A 113 10.82 3.89 -0.68
N ALA A 114 10.85 2.94 -1.61
CA ALA A 114 11.78 2.92 -2.74
C ALA A 114 11.35 3.83 -3.92
N ASP A 115 10.18 4.46 -3.87
CA ASP A 115 9.51 5.13 -5.00
C ASP A 115 9.38 4.23 -6.24
N SER A 116 9.18 2.92 -6.04
CA SER A 116 9.13 1.94 -7.11
C SER A 116 7.69 1.64 -7.56
N ASN A 117 7.14 2.52 -8.40
CA ASN A 117 5.77 2.39 -8.91
C ASN A 117 5.56 1.11 -9.73
N ASP A 118 6.55 0.70 -10.51
CA ASP A 118 6.45 -0.53 -11.33
C ASP A 118 6.26 -1.77 -10.46
N ASN A 119 7.02 -1.87 -9.36
CA ASN A 119 6.90 -2.98 -8.42
C ASN A 119 5.61 -2.91 -7.62
N LEU A 120 5.15 -1.72 -7.23
CA LEU A 120 3.83 -1.53 -6.62
C LEU A 120 2.69 -1.99 -7.54
N LEU A 121 2.75 -1.69 -8.85
CA LEU A 121 1.76 -2.17 -9.81
C LEU A 121 1.81 -3.69 -9.96
N LYS A 122 3.02 -4.26 -10.04
CA LYS A 122 3.21 -5.71 -10.16
C LYS A 122 2.67 -6.46 -8.94
N ILE A 123 3.02 -6.03 -7.72
CA ILE A 123 2.52 -6.66 -6.50
C ILE A 123 1.01 -6.45 -6.34
N GLY A 124 0.47 -5.30 -6.74
CA GLY A 124 -0.97 -5.05 -6.74
C GLY A 124 -1.73 -6.04 -7.62
N LYS A 125 -1.23 -6.30 -8.83
CA LYS A 125 -1.80 -7.31 -9.74
C LYS A 125 -1.70 -8.72 -9.17
N LYS A 126 -0.54 -9.09 -8.62
CA LYS A 126 -0.34 -10.39 -7.96
C LYS A 126 -1.29 -10.58 -6.77
N CYS A 127 -1.49 -9.53 -5.97
CA CYS A 127 -2.43 -9.55 -4.85
C CYS A 127 -3.87 -9.74 -5.34
N LEU A 128 -4.26 -9.08 -6.42
CA LEU A 128 -5.58 -9.23 -7.03
C LEU A 128 -5.80 -10.68 -7.50
N GLU A 129 -4.87 -11.24 -8.27
CA GLU A 129 -4.93 -12.62 -8.77
C GLU A 129 -5.05 -13.65 -7.63
N ASN A 130 -4.36 -13.40 -6.52
CA ASN A 130 -4.38 -14.26 -5.34
C ASN A 130 -5.58 -14.00 -4.41
N GLY A 131 -6.42 -13.00 -4.69
CA GLY A 131 -7.59 -12.64 -3.88
C GLY A 131 -7.28 -11.82 -2.62
N HIS A 132 -6.07 -11.28 -2.49
CA HIS A 132 -5.67 -10.32 -1.45
C HIS A 132 -6.15 -8.90 -1.80
N PHE A 133 -7.48 -8.70 -1.80
CA PHE A 133 -8.09 -7.45 -2.28
C PHE A 133 -7.63 -6.21 -1.50
N ALA A 134 -7.49 -6.30 -0.17
CA ALA A 134 -7.06 -5.17 0.65
C ALA A 134 -5.66 -4.67 0.26
N ASP A 135 -4.71 -5.60 0.07
CA ASP A 135 -3.35 -5.28 -0.35
C ASP A 135 -3.32 -4.75 -1.80
N ALA A 136 -4.11 -5.34 -2.70
CA ALA A 136 -4.25 -4.86 -4.08
C ALA A 136 -4.77 -3.40 -4.13
N ILE A 137 -5.83 -3.09 -3.38
CA ILE A 137 -6.39 -1.73 -3.27
C ILE A 137 -5.33 -0.76 -2.74
N ARG A 138 -4.61 -1.15 -1.68
CA ARG A 138 -3.55 -0.32 -1.11
C ARG A 138 -2.46 -0.03 -2.15
N ALA A 139 -1.97 -1.04 -2.85
CA ALA A 139 -0.95 -0.89 -3.88
C ALA A 139 -1.39 0.06 -5.00
N PHE A 140 -2.58 -0.15 -5.57
CA PHE A 140 -3.07 0.69 -6.67
C PHE A 140 -3.40 2.12 -6.24
N ARG A 141 -3.87 2.34 -5.00
CA ARG A 141 -4.03 3.69 -4.44
C ARG A 141 -2.70 4.43 -4.33
N LEU A 142 -1.64 3.74 -3.88
CA LEU A 142 -0.31 4.35 -3.79
C LEU A 142 0.24 4.76 -5.17
N CYS A 143 -0.08 4.00 -6.22
CA CYS A 143 0.27 4.35 -7.59
C CYS A 143 -0.69 5.33 -8.28
N ASN A 144 -1.78 5.74 -7.62
CA ASN A 144 -2.88 6.48 -8.23
C ASN A 144 -3.43 5.83 -9.51
N ASP A 145 -3.41 4.50 -9.60
CA ASP A 145 -3.90 3.75 -10.76
C ASP A 145 -5.40 3.50 -10.66
N ALA A 146 -6.17 4.47 -11.16
CA ALA A 146 -7.63 4.42 -11.16
C ALA A 146 -8.19 3.25 -12.02
N GLU A 147 -7.51 2.90 -13.13
CA GLU A 147 -7.98 1.83 -14.01
C GLU A 147 -7.87 0.46 -13.32
N SER A 148 -6.74 0.20 -12.66
CA SER A 148 -6.56 -1.03 -11.88
C SER A 148 -7.51 -1.06 -10.67
N LEU A 149 -7.76 0.07 -10.00
CA LEU A 149 -8.77 0.12 -8.93
C LEU A 149 -10.17 -0.25 -9.43
N ILE A 150 -10.59 0.24 -10.60
CA ILE A 150 -11.88 -0.15 -11.21
C ILE A 150 -11.94 -1.65 -11.43
N LYS A 151 -10.86 -2.26 -11.97
CA LYS A 151 -10.79 -3.72 -12.19
C LYS A 151 -10.92 -4.50 -10.87
N VAL A 152 -10.23 -4.07 -9.81
CA VAL A 152 -10.40 -4.68 -8.48
C VAL A 152 -11.83 -4.53 -7.97
N GLY A 153 -12.45 -3.36 -8.17
CA GLY A 153 -13.83 -3.10 -7.79
C GLY A 153 -14.82 -4.02 -8.50
N ASP A 154 -14.66 -4.17 -9.81
CA ASP A 154 -15.48 -5.06 -10.62
C ASP A 154 -15.30 -6.53 -10.23
N GLU A 155 -14.07 -6.96 -9.94
CA GLU A 155 -13.80 -8.33 -9.47
C GLU A 155 -14.38 -8.59 -8.08
N CYS A 156 -14.27 -7.63 -7.16
CA CYS A 156 -14.91 -7.68 -5.85
C CYS A 156 -16.44 -7.77 -5.98
N PHE A 157 -17.03 -7.00 -6.89
CA PHE A 157 -18.47 -7.01 -7.18
C PHE A 157 -18.94 -8.37 -7.73
N GLN A 158 -18.16 -8.98 -8.63
CA GLN A 158 -18.47 -10.30 -9.19
C GLN A 158 -18.39 -11.40 -8.12
N LYS A 159 -17.37 -11.35 -7.25
CA LYS A 159 -17.13 -12.33 -6.18
C LYS A 159 -17.97 -12.10 -4.91
N GLY A 160 -18.84 -11.10 -4.89
CA GLY A 160 -19.70 -10.77 -3.74
C GLY A 160 -18.95 -10.20 -2.54
N LYS A 161 -17.78 -9.60 -2.76
CA LYS A 161 -16.97 -8.91 -1.74
C LYS A 161 -17.43 -7.45 -1.62
N TRP A 162 -18.63 -7.27 -1.06
CA TRP A 162 -19.33 -5.98 -1.05
C TRP A 162 -18.57 -4.85 -0.38
N ASP A 163 -17.93 -5.09 0.76
CA ASP A 163 -17.16 -4.06 1.48
C ASP A 163 -16.10 -3.41 0.59
N TYR A 164 -15.27 -4.23 -0.05
CA TYR A 164 -14.20 -3.76 -0.93
C TYR A 164 -14.76 -3.08 -2.17
N ALA A 165 -15.80 -3.64 -2.80
CA ALA A 165 -16.43 -3.03 -3.97
C ALA A 165 -16.98 -1.63 -3.64
N ILE A 166 -17.75 -1.51 -2.55
CA ILE A 166 -18.32 -0.22 -2.09
C ILE A 166 -17.21 0.78 -1.77
N GLU A 167 -16.16 0.35 -1.07
CA GLU A 167 -15.03 1.21 -0.72
C GLU A 167 -14.32 1.77 -1.97
N ILE A 168 -14.08 0.92 -2.97
CA ILE A 168 -13.45 1.32 -4.23
C ILE A 168 -14.34 2.27 -5.01
N PHE A 169 -15.61 1.90 -5.27
CA PHE A 169 -16.51 2.70 -6.10
C PHE A 169 -16.91 4.02 -5.45
N SER A 170 -16.91 4.09 -4.11
CA SER A 170 -17.04 5.34 -3.38
C SER A 170 -15.80 6.21 -3.52
N ALA A 171 -14.59 5.64 -3.40
CA ALA A 171 -13.34 6.40 -3.54
C ALA A 171 -13.14 6.99 -4.94
N ILE A 172 -13.62 6.31 -6.00
CA ILE A 172 -13.55 6.81 -7.38
C ILE A 172 -14.80 7.60 -7.80
N ASN A 173 -15.73 7.86 -6.86
CA ASN A 173 -16.98 8.59 -7.09
C ASN A 173 -17.81 8.05 -8.29
N SER A 174 -18.09 6.76 -8.29
CA SER A 174 -18.92 6.10 -9.32
C SER A 174 -20.32 5.74 -8.78
N PRO A 175 -21.27 6.71 -8.77
CA PRO A 175 -22.60 6.49 -8.20
C PRO A 175 -23.38 5.41 -8.96
N HIS A 176 -23.19 5.27 -10.27
CA HIS A 176 -23.84 4.22 -11.06
C HIS A 176 -23.43 2.82 -10.59
N LYS A 177 -22.13 2.56 -10.39
CA LYS A 177 -21.63 1.27 -9.90
C LYS A 177 -22.09 0.99 -8.47
N LEU A 178 -22.13 2.01 -7.61
CA LEU A 178 -22.68 1.88 -6.26
C LEU A 178 -24.18 1.52 -6.29
N ALA A 179 -24.97 2.13 -7.16
CA ALA A 179 -26.38 1.79 -7.33
C ALA A 179 -26.55 0.35 -7.85
N GLU A 180 -25.69 -0.10 -8.77
CA GLU A 180 -25.68 -1.49 -9.26
C GLU A 180 -25.34 -2.49 -8.14
N ILE A 181 -24.36 -2.16 -7.28
CA ILE A 181 -24.05 -2.92 -6.07
C ILE A 181 -25.25 -3.01 -5.16
N GLY A 182 -25.93 -1.89 -4.93
CA GLY A 182 -27.12 -1.85 -4.09
C GLY A 182 -28.22 -2.77 -4.63
N ASP A 183 -28.47 -2.74 -5.93
CA ASP A 183 -29.49 -3.59 -6.59
C ASP A 183 -29.17 -5.07 -6.44
N LYS A 184 -27.90 -5.44 -6.61
CA LYS A 184 -27.46 -6.84 -6.46
C LYS A 184 -27.53 -7.29 -5.00
N CYS A 185 -27.06 -6.46 -4.06
CA CYS A 185 -27.16 -6.73 -2.63
C CYS A 185 -28.61 -6.91 -2.18
N LEU A 186 -29.54 -6.08 -2.69
CA LEU A 186 -30.96 -6.19 -2.39
C LEU A 186 -31.55 -7.52 -2.88
N LYS A 187 -31.21 -7.95 -4.10
CA LYS A 187 -31.62 -9.26 -4.64
C LYS A 187 -31.11 -10.42 -3.79
N GLU A 188 -29.91 -10.29 -3.22
CA GLU A 188 -29.29 -11.26 -2.32
C GLU A 188 -29.71 -11.10 -0.84
N ARG A 189 -30.68 -10.23 -0.56
CA ARG A 189 -31.18 -9.91 0.80
C ARG A 189 -30.12 -9.32 1.75
N GLN A 190 -29.05 -8.75 1.19
CA GLN A 190 -27.99 -8.07 1.93
C GLN A 190 -28.36 -6.59 2.17
N ILE A 191 -29.38 -6.36 3.00
CA ILE A 191 -30.01 -5.04 3.19
C ILE A 191 -29.01 -3.98 3.69
N GLY A 192 -28.10 -4.35 4.59
CA GLY A 192 -27.09 -3.42 5.11
C GLY A 192 -26.14 -2.87 4.05
N TYR A 193 -25.65 -3.74 3.15
CA TYR A 193 -24.82 -3.34 2.03
C TYR A 193 -25.60 -2.55 0.98
N ALA A 194 -26.85 -2.94 0.71
CA ALA A 194 -27.71 -2.19 -0.20
C ALA A 194 -27.94 -0.75 0.27
N ALA A 195 -28.27 -0.56 1.56
CA ALA A 195 -28.46 0.76 2.15
C ALA A 195 -27.20 1.62 2.04
N LYS A 196 -26.04 1.06 2.44
CA LYS A 196 -24.75 1.76 2.36
C LYS A 196 -24.39 2.15 0.93
N ALA A 197 -24.62 1.25 -0.03
CA ALA A 197 -24.31 1.51 -1.43
C ALA A 197 -25.20 2.62 -2.02
N TYR A 198 -26.52 2.61 -1.77
CA TYR A 198 -27.42 3.66 -2.23
C TYR A 198 -27.18 5.00 -1.54
N GLU A 199 -26.82 5.00 -0.25
CA GLU A 199 -26.43 6.20 0.49
C GLU A 199 -25.22 6.88 -0.15
N LEU A 200 -24.17 6.11 -0.45
CA LEU A 200 -22.96 6.60 -1.10
C LEU A 200 -23.17 6.96 -2.57
N ALA A 201 -24.17 6.36 -3.23
CA ALA A 201 -24.61 6.76 -4.57
C ALA A 201 -25.47 8.03 -4.56
N HIS A 202 -25.90 8.51 -3.39
CA HIS A 202 -26.88 9.58 -3.21
C HIS A 202 -28.23 9.30 -3.91
N ASP A 203 -28.61 8.02 -4.03
CA ASP A 203 -29.82 7.58 -4.71
C ASP A 203 -31.01 7.51 -3.74
N LYS A 204 -31.70 8.65 -3.57
CA LYS A 204 -32.84 8.79 -2.65
C LYS A 204 -34.04 7.94 -3.05
N GLU A 205 -34.25 7.72 -4.34
CA GLU A 205 -35.36 6.92 -4.86
C GLU A 205 -35.16 5.44 -4.50
N LYS A 206 -33.95 4.91 -4.70
CA LYS A 206 -33.63 3.53 -4.32
C LYS A 206 -33.57 3.35 -2.81
N LEU A 207 -33.12 4.33 -2.04
CA LEU A 207 -33.21 4.29 -0.57
C LEU A 207 -34.66 4.24 -0.08
N SER A 208 -35.56 5.01 -0.69
CA SER A 208 -36.99 4.95 -0.36
C SER A 208 -37.59 3.59 -0.71
N SER A 209 -37.26 3.07 -1.90
CA SER A 209 -37.69 1.74 -2.35
C SER A 209 -37.17 0.62 -1.44
N LEU A 210 -35.93 0.75 -0.94
CA LEU A 210 -35.36 -0.16 0.05
C LEU A 210 -36.11 -0.08 1.39
N GLY A 211 -36.53 1.13 1.80
CA GLY A 211 -37.43 1.33 2.93
C GLY A 211 -38.75 0.58 2.77
N ASP A 212 -39.36 0.63 1.59
CA ASP A 212 -40.62 -0.06 1.30
C ASP A 212 -40.46 -1.59 1.39
N VAL A 213 -39.32 -2.12 0.93
CA VAL A 213 -38.97 -3.54 1.11
C VAL A 213 -38.83 -3.89 2.59
N CYS A 214 -38.04 -3.11 3.34
CA CYS A 214 -37.82 -3.33 4.76
C CYS A 214 -39.13 -3.27 5.57
N LEU A 215 -40.02 -2.33 5.25
CA LEU A 215 -41.31 -2.19 5.90
C LEU A 215 -42.21 -3.41 5.65
N ARG A 216 -42.27 -3.91 4.41
CA ARG A 216 -43.01 -5.14 4.07
C ARG A 216 -42.45 -6.38 4.76
N GLU A 217 -41.14 -6.43 4.98
CA GLU A 217 -40.48 -7.52 5.70
C GLU A 217 -40.53 -7.37 7.23
N GLY A 218 -41.12 -6.28 7.75
CA GLY A 218 -41.23 -6.02 9.19
C GLY A 218 -39.94 -5.52 9.84
N LEU A 219 -38.92 -5.15 9.06
CA LEU A 219 -37.64 -4.61 9.51
C LEU A 219 -37.76 -3.10 9.81
N LEU A 220 -38.58 -2.76 10.81
CA LEU A 220 -39.00 -1.38 11.10
C LEU A 220 -37.85 -0.42 11.40
N ALA A 221 -36.84 -0.84 12.16
CA ALA A 221 -35.69 -0.01 12.49
C ALA A 221 -34.85 0.32 11.25
N THR A 222 -34.64 -0.66 10.38
CA THR A 222 -33.91 -0.49 9.12
C THR A 222 -34.70 0.37 8.15
N ALA A 223 -36.02 0.14 8.02
CA ALA A 223 -36.90 0.94 7.17
C ALA A 223 -36.89 2.41 7.60
N LEU A 224 -36.99 2.69 8.90
CA LEU A 224 -36.90 4.05 9.44
C LEU A 224 -35.58 4.72 9.05
N LYS A 225 -34.46 4.01 9.24
CA LYS A 225 -33.13 4.53 8.90
C LYS A 225 -32.99 4.81 7.41
N THR A 226 -33.45 3.91 6.53
CA THR A 226 -33.35 4.12 5.08
C THR A 226 -34.22 5.26 4.58
N TYR A 227 -35.44 5.44 5.12
CA TYR A 227 -36.27 6.61 4.78
C TYR A 227 -35.67 7.92 5.28
N GLN A 228 -35.02 7.93 6.45
CA GLN A 228 -34.28 9.10 6.93
C GLN A 228 -33.12 9.45 6.00
N LEU A 229 -32.34 8.45 5.56
CA LEU A 229 -31.26 8.66 4.59
C LEU A 229 -31.79 9.14 3.23
N ALA A 230 -32.97 8.69 2.82
CA ALA A 230 -33.64 9.16 1.61
C ALA A 230 -34.20 10.59 1.72
N GLY A 231 -34.40 11.11 2.95
CA GLY A 231 -35.14 12.35 3.20
C GLY A 231 -36.65 12.21 2.97
N ASN A 232 -37.21 11.02 3.16
CA ASN A 232 -38.65 10.77 3.02
C ASN A 232 -39.37 10.99 4.36
N ASP A 233 -39.58 12.26 4.71
CA ASP A 233 -40.14 12.67 6.01
C ASP A 233 -41.54 12.09 6.28
N MET A 234 -42.34 11.92 5.23
CA MET A 234 -43.68 11.34 5.33
C MET A 234 -43.64 9.91 5.87
N MET A 235 -42.78 9.06 5.30
CA MET A 235 -42.65 7.67 5.74
C MET A 235 -41.97 7.55 7.11
N VAL A 236 -41.04 8.47 7.43
CA VAL A 236 -40.43 8.56 8.76
C VAL A 236 -41.48 8.86 9.83
N GLN A 237 -42.35 9.85 9.60
CA GLN A 237 -43.45 10.17 10.52
C GLN A 237 -44.45 9.02 10.65
N PHE A 238 -44.85 8.44 9.51
CA PHE A 238 -45.74 7.28 9.50
C PHE A 238 -45.23 6.14 10.37
N ILE A 239 -43.94 5.79 10.26
CA ILE A 239 -43.36 4.71 11.07
C ILE A 239 -43.33 5.07 12.55
N ARG A 240 -42.95 6.30 12.89
CA ARG A 240 -42.88 6.76 14.28
C ARG A 240 -44.24 6.76 14.97
N GLU A 241 -45.28 7.24 14.29
CA GLU A 241 -46.63 7.35 14.84
C GLU A 241 -47.29 5.98 15.00
N ASN A 242 -47.13 5.09 14.03
CA ASN A 242 -47.83 3.79 14.03
C ASN A 242 -47.05 2.68 14.73
N PHE A 243 -45.71 2.79 14.78
CA PHE A 243 -44.83 1.72 15.27
C PHE A 243 -43.78 2.19 16.29
N GLY A 244 -43.83 3.44 16.77
CA GLY A 244 -42.87 4.01 17.73
C GLY A 244 -42.67 3.16 19.00
N ASN A 245 -43.74 2.57 19.53
CA ASN A 245 -43.68 1.70 20.71
C ASN A 245 -42.94 0.37 20.45
N LYS A 246 -42.90 -0.09 19.20
CA LYS A 246 -42.18 -1.32 18.80
C LYS A 246 -40.70 -1.06 18.52
N LEU A 247 -40.32 0.18 18.23
CA LEU A 247 -38.93 0.58 17.99
C LEU A 247 -38.11 0.71 19.28
N SER A 248 -38.78 0.92 20.43
CA SER A 248 -38.16 1.06 21.75
C SER A 248 -37.99 -0.26 22.51
N SER A 249 -38.43 -1.37 21.90
CA SER A 249 -38.33 -2.74 22.45
C SER A 249 -37.19 -3.58 21.85
N TYR A 250 -36.34 -2.95 21.03
CA TYR A 250 -35.11 -3.51 20.43
C TYR A 250 -33.94 -2.59 20.76
#